data_AF-A0A854D5U9-F1
#
_entry.id   AF-A0A854D5U9-F1
#
_cell.length_a   1.000
_cell.length_b   1.000
_cell.length_c   1.000
_cell.angle_alpha   90.00
_cell.angle_beta   90.00
_cell.angle_gamma   90.00
#
_symmetry.space_group_name_H-M   'P 1'
#
loop_
_entity.id
_entity.type
_entity.pdbx_description
1 polymer ?
#
loop_
_entity_poly.entity_id
_entity_poly.type
_entity_poly.pdbx_seq_one_letter_code
_entity_poly.pdbx_strand_id
1 'polypeptide(L)'
;MEWSLHMRRRTLGDPVSEGRRVWEWIQQVRPLHPALDLWRPTADSPQEAEQSPPITQDYLLHYIHGVQAISNDPKFGLAPAFSGQIGQGNKLELSFNTPNPGDASISFMIGQALGTALDASEDLADTLMHTTATIFAPNTIGALTRKDHPLNPTPEPYNYIPGWKMFFASDSPHYQRATQLATTTTPAGNGAIFTFGTPNTYPTILNQW
;
A
#
# COMPACT_ATOMS: atom_id res chain seq x y z
N MET A 1 10.12 10.33 3.48
CA MET A 1 9.25 9.14 3.43
C MET A 1 9.41 8.43 4.75
N GLU A 2 8.35 8.42 5.55
CA GLU A 2 8.36 7.92 6.94
C GLU A 2 7.69 6.55 7.06
N TRP A 3 6.69 6.30 6.20
CA TRP A 3 5.88 5.09 6.21
C TRP A 3 5.69 4.54 4.79
N SER A 4 5.38 3.26 4.69
CA SER A 4 5.04 2.57 3.45
C SER A 4 3.91 1.59 3.72
N LEU A 5 2.87 1.67 2.89
CA LEU A 5 1.86 0.63 2.79
C LEU A 5 2.10 -0.14 1.50
N HIS A 6 2.15 -1.46 1.58
CA HIS A 6 2.31 -2.31 0.41
C HIS A 6 1.36 -3.50 0.49
N MET A 7 0.67 -3.81 -0.61
CA MET A 7 -0.13 -5.02 -0.73
C MET A 7 0.14 -5.71 -2.06
N ARG A 8 0.50 -6.99 -2.00
CA ARG A 8 0.67 -7.85 -3.16
C ARG A 8 -0.55 -8.73 -3.35
N ARG A 9 -0.98 -8.84 -4.60
CA ARG A 9 -2.18 -9.54 -5.02
C ARG A 9 -2.00 -10.20 -6.38
N ARG A 10 -2.96 -11.03 -6.76
CA ARG A 10 -3.23 -11.37 -8.16
C ARG A 10 -4.17 -10.33 -8.73
N THR A 11 -3.97 -9.95 -9.98
CA THR A 11 -4.91 -9.07 -10.69
C THR A 11 -6.30 -9.69 -10.70
N LEU A 12 -7.33 -8.92 -10.33
CA LEU A 12 -8.71 -9.39 -10.35
C LEU A 12 -9.40 -9.16 -11.71
N GLY A 13 -8.71 -8.47 -12.62
CA GLY A 13 -9.15 -8.21 -13.99
C GLY A 13 -8.03 -7.61 -14.83
N ASP A 14 -8.39 -7.02 -15.96
CA ASP A 14 -7.45 -6.25 -16.79
C ASP A 14 -6.94 -4.99 -16.05
N PRO A 15 -5.85 -4.35 -16.53
CA PRO A 15 -5.31 -3.15 -15.90
C PRO A 15 -6.29 -1.98 -15.77
N VAL A 16 -7.28 -1.87 -16.67
CA VAL A 16 -8.33 -0.84 -16.58
C VAL A 16 -9.24 -1.11 -15.37
N SER A 17 -9.63 -2.37 -15.18
CA SER A 17 -10.43 -2.82 -14.04
C SER A 17 -9.67 -2.62 -12.72
N GLU A 18 -8.37 -2.90 -12.71
CA GLU A 18 -7.49 -2.57 -11.58
C GLU A 18 -7.40 -1.06 -11.34
N GLY A 19 -7.33 -0.26 -12.40
CA GLY A 19 -7.39 1.20 -12.32
C GLY A 19 -8.69 1.73 -11.70
N ARG A 20 -9.84 1.08 -11.96
CA ARG A 20 -11.11 1.43 -11.31
C ARG A 20 -11.09 1.13 -9.81
N ARG A 21 -10.48 0.02 -9.40
CA ARG A 21 -10.28 -0.29 -7.97
C ARG A 21 -9.34 0.70 -7.30
N VAL A 22 -8.28 1.13 -7.99
CA VAL A 22 -7.38 2.18 -7.49
C VAL A 22 -8.14 3.50 -7.33
N TRP A 23 -8.99 3.86 -8.28
CA TRP A 23 -9.84 5.04 -8.15
C TRP A 23 -10.77 4.97 -6.94
N GLU A 24 -11.46 3.83 -6.77
CA GLU A 24 -12.32 3.57 -5.61
C GLU A 24 -11.53 3.70 -4.30
N TRP A 25 -10.35 3.11 -4.23
CA TRP A 25 -9.45 3.22 -3.08
C TRP A 25 -9.09 4.68 -2.79
N ILE A 26 -8.72 5.47 -3.80
CA ILE A 26 -8.45 6.91 -3.65
C ILE A 26 -9.68 7.61 -3.04
N GLN A 27 -10.90 7.32 -3.50
CA GLN A 27 -12.10 7.96 -2.95
C GLN A 27 -12.34 7.60 -1.48
N GLN A 28 -12.07 6.36 -1.08
CA GLN A 28 -12.28 5.90 0.30
C GLN A 28 -11.21 6.41 1.27
N VAL A 29 -9.97 6.64 0.81
CA VAL A 29 -8.89 7.16 1.67
C VAL A 29 -8.86 8.68 1.79
N ARG A 30 -9.44 9.41 0.82
CA ARG A 30 -9.56 10.89 0.85
C ARG A 30 -10.06 11.46 2.19
N PRO A 31 -11.17 10.98 2.77
CA PRO A 31 -11.70 11.55 4.01
C PRO A 31 -10.89 11.19 5.27
N LEU A 32 -9.90 10.28 5.18
CA LEU A 32 -9.20 9.78 6.37
C LEU A 32 -8.24 10.81 6.99
N HIS A 33 -7.67 11.71 6.17
CA HIS A 33 -6.71 12.70 6.64
C HIS A 33 -6.57 13.86 5.64
N PRO A 34 -6.32 15.11 6.08
CA PRO A 34 -6.12 16.24 5.16
C PRO A 34 -5.01 16.05 4.12
N ALA A 35 -3.96 15.29 4.45
CA ALA A 35 -2.90 14.94 3.50
C ALA A 35 -3.35 14.01 2.36
N LEU A 36 -4.56 13.44 2.43
CA LEU A 36 -5.16 12.54 1.46
C LEU A 36 -6.29 13.19 0.67
N ASP A 37 -6.72 14.41 1.01
CA ASP A 37 -7.89 15.07 0.41
C ASP A 37 -7.67 15.35 -1.09
N LEU A 38 -6.52 15.94 -1.42
CA LEU A 38 -6.20 16.36 -2.77
C LEU A 38 -5.16 15.46 -3.43
N TRP A 39 -5.57 14.83 -4.52
CA TRP A 39 -4.73 13.97 -5.36
C TRP A 39 -4.47 14.63 -6.72
N ARG A 40 -3.23 14.55 -7.19
CA ARG A 40 -2.80 15.05 -8.49
C ARG A 40 -2.00 13.98 -9.24
N PRO A 41 -1.96 14.05 -10.58
CA PRO A 41 -1.09 13.18 -11.35
C PRO A 41 0.39 13.51 -11.09
N THR A 42 1.27 12.53 -11.18
CA THR A 42 2.71 12.80 -11.25
C THR A 42 3.07 13.37 -12.62
N ALA A 43 4.18 14.09 -12.69
CA ALA A 43 4.71 14.64 -13.93
C ALA A 43 6.24 14.61 -13.94
N ASP A 44 6.86 14.98 -15.06
CA ASP A 44 8.32 14.98 -15.24
C ASP A 44 9.02 16.05 -14.42
N SER A 45 8.27 17.03 -13.89
CA SER A 45 8.79 18.05 -12.98
C SER A 45 7.85 18.31 -11.79
N PRO A 46 8.39 18.72 -10.62
CA PRO A 46 7.63 19.24 -9.49
C PRO A 46 6.61 20.31 -9.86
N GLN A 47 7.02 21.28 -10.69
CA GLN A 47 6.20 22.43 -11.06
C GLN A 47 4.98 22.02 -11.88
N GLU A 48 5.18 21.12 -12.85
CA GLU A 48 4.09 20.58 -13.66
C GLU A 48 3.12 19.75 -12.81
N ALA A 49 3.65 18.94 -11.88
CA ALA A 49 2.85 18.14 -10.96
C ALA A 49 2.00 19.02 -10.02
N GLU A 50 2.52 20.14 -9.53
CA GLU A 50 1.77 21.10 -8.69
C GLU A 50 0.66 21.83 -9.45
N GLN A 51 0.94 22.22 -10.69
CA GLN A 51 0.01 22.96 -11.55
C GLN A 51 -1.08 22.07 -12.15
N SER A 52 -0.87 20.75 -12.14
CA SER A 52 -1.83 19.80 -12.67
C SER A 52 -3.17 19.87 -11.94
N PRO A 53 -4.30 19.72 -12.67
CA PRO A 53 -5.61 19.64 -12.04
C PRO A 53 -5.71 18.41 -11.13
N PRO A 54 -6.68 18.38 -10.20
CA PRO A 54 -6.95 17.19 -9.41
C PRO A 54 -7.15 15.97 -10.32
N ILE A 55 -6.57 14.83 -9.94
CA ILE A 55 -6.68 13.61 -10.75
C ILE A 55 -8.13 13.14 -10.84
N THR A 56 -8.52 12.72 -12.04
CA THR A 56 -9.83 12.13 -12.33
C THR A 56 -9.71 10.63 -12.59
N GLN A 57 -10.83 9.92 -12.53
CA GLN A 57 -10.86 8.51 -12.91
C GLN A 57 -10.39 8.32 -14.35
N ASP A 58 -10.90 9.13 -15.28
CA ASP A 58 -10.56 9.01 -16.71
C ASP A 58 -9.07 9.23 -16.95
N TYR A 59 -8.45 10.20 -16.28
CA TYR A 59 -7.00 10.41 -16.36
C TYR A 59 -6.24 9.17 -15.86
N LEU A 60 -6.62 8.64 -14.69
CA LEU A 60 -5.97 7.47 -14.11
C LEU A 60 -6.05 6.26 -15.05
N LEU A 61 -7.25 5.97 -15.59
CA LEU A 61 -7.46 4.85 -16.50
C LEU A 61 -6.69 5.04 -17.82
N HIS A 62 -6.71 6.26 -18.37
CA HIS A 62 -5.96 6.60 -19.57
C HIS A 62 -4.45 6.41 -19.35
N TYR A 63 -3.91 6.84 -18.20
CA TYR A 63 -2.50 6.72 -17.91
C TYR A 63 -2.06 5.25 -17.76
N ILE A 64 -2.82 4.43 -17.02
CA ILE A 64 -2.56 2.99 -16.88
C ILE A 64 -2.55 2.31 -18.26
N HIS A 65 -3.56 2.58 -19.08
CA HIS A 65 -3.65 2.00 -20.42
C HIS A 65 -2.51 2.48 -21.33
N GLY A 66 -2.15 3.77 -21.26
CA GLY A 66 -1.05 4.35 -22.03
C GLY A 66 0.29 3.69 -21.70
N VAL A 67 0.63 3.55 -20.41
CA VAL A 67 1.86 2.88 -19.97
C VAL A 67 1.87 1.40 -20.39
N GLN A 68 0.74 0.71 -20.25
CA GLN A 68 0.62 -0.68 -20.70
C GLN A 68 0.89 -0.82 -22.20
N ALA A 69 0.31 0.07 -23.03
CA ALA A 69 0.39 -0.02 -24.48
C ALA A 69 1.80 0.23 -25.05
N ILE A 70 2.61 1.05 -24.36
CA ILE A 70 4.00 1.33 -24.77
C ILE A 70 5.03 0.39 -24.13
N SER A 71 4.61 -0.42 -23.15
CA SER A 71 5.51 -1.36 -22.50
C SER A 71 5.81 -2.55 -23.42
N ASN A 72 7.09 -2.78 -23.70
CA ASN A 72 7.55 -3.96 -24.43
C ASN A 72 7.65 -5.21 -23.53
N ASP A 73 7.54 -5.03 -22.21
CA ASP A 73 7.51 -6.11 -21.22
C ASP A 73 6.07 -6.27 -20.72
N PRO A 74 5.52 -7.51 -20.62
CA PRO A 74 4.27 -7.73 -19.91
C PRO A 74 4.31 -7.19 -18.47
N LYS A 75 5.49 -7.09 -17.85
CA LYS A 75 5.74 -6.42 -16.58
C LYS A 75 5.82 -4.92 -16.78
N PHE A 76 5.01 -4.19 -16.03
CA PHE A 76 5.10 -2.74 -16.01
C PHE A 76 4.72 -2.20 -14.65
N GLY A 77 5.22 -1.00 -14.35
CA GLY A 77 4.86 -0.25 -13.16
C GLY A 77 4.72 1.21 -13.51
N LEU A 78 3.98 1.93 -12.67
CA LEU A 78 3.76 3.35 -12.82
C LEU A 78 3.45 3.99 -11.47
N ALA A 79 3.70 5.28 -11.38
CA ALA A 79 3.31 6.10 -10.25
C ALA A 79 2.22 7.07 -10.69
N PRO A 80 0.93 6.70 -10.67
CA PRO A 80 -0.07 7.49 -11.36
C PRO A 80 -0.42 8.80 -10.65
N ALA A 81 -0.21 8.88 -9.34
CA ALA A 81 -0.71 9.98 -8.54
C ALA A 81 0.10 10.19 -7.25
N PHE A 82 -0.03 11.38 -6.69
CA PHE A 82 0.44 11.75 -5.37
C PHE A 82 -0.64 12.55 -4.63
N SER A 83 -0.55 12.63 -3.30
CA SER A 83 -1.40 13.48 -2.46
C SER A 83 -0.58 14.31 -1.47
N GLY A 84 -1.08 15.49 -1.11
CA GLY A 84 -0.33 16.45 -0.27
C GLY A 84 0.64 17.32 -1.07
N GLN A 85 1.65 17.88 -0.39
CA GLN A 85 2.62 18.82 -0.98
C GLN A 85 3.76 18.09 -1.70
N ILE A 86 4.31 18.66 -2.77
CA ILE A 86 5.50 18.08 -3.41
C ILE A 86 6.67 17.99 -2.43
N GLY A 87 7.44 16.91 -2.51
CA GLY A 87 8.60 16.65 -1.66
C GLY A 87 8.27 16.16 -0.24
N GLN A 88 7.02 16.35 0.22
CA GLN A 88 6.58 15.97 1.58
C GLN A 88 5.33 15.10 1.60
N GLY A 89 4.65 14.96 0.46
CA GLY A 89 3.40 14.26 0.29
C GLY A 89 3.54 12.76 0.13
N ASN A 90 2.42 12.12 -0.15
CA ASN A 90 2.31 10.69 -0.35
C ASN A 90 2.37 10.36 -1.84
N LYS A 91 2.96 9.23 -2.20
CA LYS A 91 3.09 8.78 -3.59
C LYS A 91 2.47 7.40 -3.76
N LEU A 92 1.60 7.26 -4.75
CA LEU A 92 1.01 5.99 -5.14
C LEU A 92 1.82 5.38 -6.28
N GLU A 93 2.15 4.10 -6.15
CA GLU A 93 2.76 3.30 -7.19
C GLU A 93 1.99 2.00 -7.37
N LEU A 94 1.93 1.55 -8.62
CA LEU A 94 1.29 0.32 -9.04
C LEU A 94 2.31 -0.51 -9.81
N SER A 95 2.27 -1.81 -9.61
CA SER A 95 3.02 -2.77 -10.42
C SER A 95 2.10 -3.87 -10.91
N PHE A 96 2.35 -4.32 -12.13
CA PHE A 96 1.60 -5.39 -12.80
C PHE A 96 2.57 -6.42 -13.36
N ASN A 97 2.13 -7.68 -13.36
CA ASN A 97 2.86 -8.88 -13.76
C ASN A 97 4.21 -9.08 -13.06
N THR A 98 4.43 -8.41 -11.93
CA THR A 98 5.70 -8.42 -11.21
C THR A 98 5.54 -9.05 -9.83
N PRO A 99 6.43 -10.00 -9.46
CA PRO A 99 7.48 -10.64 -10.26
C PRO A 99 6.97 -11.66 -11.29
N ASN A 100 5.74 -12.15 -11.16
CA ASN A 100 5.17 -13.19 -12.04
C ASN A 100 3.95 -12.68 -12.82
N PRO A 101 3.68 -13.23 -14.04
CA PRO A 101 2.48 -12.90 -14.80
C PRO A 101 1.19 -13.07 -13.99
N GLY A 102 0.36 -12.04 -13.97
CA GLY A 102 -0.89 -11.91 -13.22
C GLY A 102 -0.72 -11.45 -11.76
N ASP A 103 0.51 -11.18 -11.30
CA ASP A 103 0.71 -10.49 -10.02
C ASP A 103 0.45 -8.99 -10.19
N ALA A 104 -0.03 -8.34 -9.13
CA ALA A 104 -0.07 -6.89 -9.04
C ALA A 104 0.25 -6.44 -7.62
N SER A 105 0.69 -5.20 -7.49
CA SER A 105 0.83 -4.57 -6.19
C SER A 105 0.38 -3.12 -6.20
N ILE A 106 -0.02 -2.66 -5.02
CA ILE A 106 -0.16 -1.25 -4.69
C ILE A 106 0.90 -0.94 -3.63
N SER A 107 1.69 0.09 -3.90
CA SER A 107 2.62 0.69 -2.94
C SER A 107 2.18 2.11 -2.70
N PHE A 108 2.06 2.50 -1.43
CA PHE A 108 1.74 3.86 -1.04
C PHE A 108 2.82 4.37 -0.10
N MET A 109 3.69 5.22 -0.64
CA MET A 109 4.73 5.90 0.12
C MET A 109 4.08 7.04 0.88
N ILE A 110 4.29 7.07 2.19
CA ILE A 110 3.60 7.99 3.07
C ILE A 110 4.56 9.09 3.52
N GLY A 111 4.11 10.32 3.28
CA GLY A 111 4.79 11.56 3.63
C GLY A 111 4.66 11.90 5.12
N GLN A 112 5.36 12.94 5.55
CA GLN A 112 5.52 13.27 6.97
C GLN A 112 4.20 13.57 7.68
N ALA A 113 3.32 14.37 7.07
CA ALA A 113 2.07 14.77 7.70
C ALA A 113 1.16 13.56 8.01
N LEU A 114 1.01 12.64 7.06
CA LEU A 114 0.24 11.41 7.27
C LEU A 114 1.01 10.41 8.14
N GLY A 115 2.33 10.34 8.03
CA GLY A 115 3.19 9.50 8.86
C GLY A 115 3.08 9.84 10.35
N THR A 116 3.12 11.13 10.68
CA THR A 116 2.90 11.63 12.06
C THR A 116 1.51 11.25 12.58
N ALA A 117 0.48 11.32 11.73
CA ALA A 117 -0.86 10.90 12.12
C ALA A 117 -0.96 9.39 12.38
N LEU A 118 -0.25 8.57 11.60
CA LEU A 118 -0.15 7.12 11.82
C LEU A 118 0.63 6.77 13.09
N ASP A 119 1.70 7.52 13.41
CA ASP A 119 2.44 7.36 14.65
C ASP A 119 1.55 7.63 15.89
N ALA A 120 0.55 8.51 15.76
CA ALA A 120 -0.35 8.93 16.84
C ALA A 120 -1.68 8.16 16.90
N SER A 121 -2.07 7.43 15.84
CA SER A 121 -3.41 6.83 15.75
C SER A 121 -3.37 5.44 15.13
N GLU A 122 -3.55 4.43 15.98
CA GLU A 122 -3.76 3.05 15.54
C GLU A 122 -5.07 2.90 14.76
N ASP A 123 -6.14 3.61 15.14
CA ASP A 123 -7.41 3.60 14.41
C ASP A 123 -7.26 4.07 12.96
N LEU A 124 -6.42 5.09 12.71
CA LEU A 124 -6.11 5.53 11.35
C LEU A 124 -5.36 4.46 10.56
N ALA A 125 -4.37 3.81 11.20
CA ALA A 125 -3.61 2.73 10.60
C ALA A 125 -4.51 1.51 10.26
N ASP A 126 -5.42 1.15 11.16
CA ASP A 126 -6.41 0.10 10.97
C ASP A 126 -7.38 0.43 9.85
N THR A 127 -7.92 1.65 9.84
CA THR A 127 -8.86 2.09 8.80
C THR A 127 -8.19 2.08 7.43
N LEU A 128 -6.95 2.56 7.32
CA LEU A 128 -6.19 2.55 6.08
C LEU A 128 -5.90 1.11 5.61
N MET A 129 -5.42 0.24 6.49
CA MET A 129 -5.16 -1.17 6.18
C MET A 129 -6.43 -1.92 5.77
N HIS A 130 -7.51 -1.74 6.53
CA HIS A 130 -8.79 -2.41 6.29
C HIS A 130 -9.43 -1.97 4.98
N THR A 131 -9.41 -0.66 4.69
CA THR A 131 -9.89 -0.10 3.41
C THR A 131 -9.11 -0.71 2.24
N THR A 132 -7.79 -0.75 2.36
CA THR A 132 -6.92 -1.27 1.29
C THR A 132 -7.12 -2.76 1.08
N ALA A 133 -7.14 -3.57 2.15
CA ALA A 133 -7.36 -5.01 2.06
C ALA A 133 -8.75 -5.35 1.49
N THR A 134 -9.78 -4.60 1.87
CA THR A 134 -11.16 -4.83 1.39
C THR A 134 -11.30 -4.56 -0.10
N ILE A 135 -10.72 -3.45 -0.59
CA ILE A 135 -10.87 -3.05 -2.01
C ILE A 135 -10.05 -3.93 -2.95
N PHE A 136 -8.83 -4.27 -2.54
CA PHE A 136 -7.89 -4.99 -3.38
C PHE A 136 -7.93 -6.51 -3.21
N ALA A 137 -8.59 -7.01 -2.16
CA ALA A 137 -8.70 -8.43 -1.81
C ALA A 137 -7.36 -9.20 -2.01
N PRO A 138 -6.25 -8.74 -1.38
CA PRO A 138 -4.94 -9.32 -1.62
C PRO A 138 -4.93 -10.80 -1.23
N ASN A 139 -4.38 -11.64 -2.08
CA ASN A 139 -4.34 -13.09 -1.86
C ASN A 139 -2.96 -13.58 -1.40
N THR A 140 -2.03 -12.66 -1.08
CA THR A 140 -0.68 -13.03 -0.64
C THR A 140 -0.35 -12.40 0.69
N ILE A 141 0.01 -11.12 0.70
CA ILE A 141 0.49 -10.43 1.89
C ILE A 141 0.35 -8.92 1.72
N GLY A 142 0.12 -8.22 2.82
CA GLY A 142 0.22 -6.77 2.91
C GLY A 142 0.94 -6.33 4.18
N ALA A 143 1.54 -5.15 4.17
CA ALA A 143 2.19 -4.59 5.34
C ALA A 143 2.10 -3.07 5.36
N LEU A 144 1.91 -2.52 6.56
CA LEU A 144 2.13 -1.12 6.88
C LEU A 144 3.39 -1.03 7.74
N THR A 145 4.41 -0.37 7.18
CA THR A 145 5.78 -0.43 7.69
C THR A 145 6.39 0.95 7.75
N ARG A 146 7.07 1.27 8.86
CA ARG A 146 7.84 2.50 9.00
C ARG A 146 9.19 2.37 8.32
N LYS A 147 9.70 3.40 7.63
CA LYS A 147 10.98 3.30 6.92
C LYS A 147 12.16 3.04 7.87
N ASP A 148 12.18 3.73 9.01
CA ASP A 148 13.26 3.66 9.99
C ASP A 148 12.93 2.70 11.15
N HIS A 149 12.11 1.66 10.91
CA HIS A 149 11.88 0.65 11.93
C HIS A 149 13.19 -0.12 12.21
N PRO A 150 13.49 -0.44 13.48
CA PRO A 150 14.65 -1.26 13.78
C PRO A 150 14.51 -2.64 13.12
N LEU A 151 15.53 -3.06 12.36
CA LEU A 151 15.59 -4.39 11.75
C LEU A 151 16.18 -5.42 12.74
N ASN A 152 15.84 -6.70 12.56
CA ASN A 152 16.53 -7.77 13.26
C ASN A 152 18.02 -7.81 12.82
N PRO A 153 18.99 -7.93 13.75
CA PRO A 153 20.40 -8.11 13.40
C PRO A 153 20.68 -9.33 12.52
N THR A 154 19.81 -10.34 12.58
CA THR A 154 19.80 -11.49 11.66
C THR A 154 18.62 -11.33 10.70
N PRO A 155 18.84 -11.31 9.38
CA PRO A 155 17.75 -11.18 8.41
C PRO A 155 16.67 -12.22 8.67
N GLU A 156 15.42 -11.78 8.72
CA GLU A 156 14.30 -12.71 8.83
C GLU A 156 14.36 -13.72 7.67
N PRO A 157 13.96 -14.98 7.90
CA PRO A 157 13.96 -16.02 6.85
C PRO A 157 13.01 -15.70 5.68
N TYR A 158 12.25 -14.61 5.77
CA TYR A 158 11.36 -14.11 4.74
C TYR A 158 11.81 -12.73 4.26
N ASN A 159 11.79 -12.53 2.94
CA ASN A 159 12.16 -11.27 2.28
C ASN A 159 11.11 -10.14 2.47
N TYR A 160 10.23 -10.25 3.47
CA TYR A 160 9.21 -9.25 3.76
C TYR A 160 9.71 -8.38 4.90
N ILE A 161 9.69 -7.06 4.70
CA ILE A 161 9.97 -6.13 5.78
C ILE A 161 8.81 -6.23 6.78
N PRO A 162 9.03 -6.76 8.00
CA PRO A 162 7.95 -6.91 8.96
C PRO A 162 7.34 -5.53 9.24
N GLY A 163 6.04 -5.42 8.97
CA GLY A 163 5.27 -4.22 9.28
C GLY A 163 4.86 -4.21 10.75
N TRP A 164 4.50 -3.03 11.25
CA TRP A 164 3.77 -2.94 12.51
C TRP A 164 2.43 -3.71 12.41
N LYS A 165 1.75 -3.55 11.27
CA LYS A 165 0.54 -4.26 10.89
C LYS A 165 0.76 -5.02 9.59
N MET A 166 0.34 -6.27 9.53
CA MET A 166 0.42 -7.11 8.32
C MET A 166 -0.93 -7.72 7.99
N PHE A 167 -1.22 -7.85 6.71
CA PHE A 167 -2.35 -8.61 6.20
C PHE A 167 -1.87 -9.98 5.71
N PHE A 168 -2.61 -11.03 6.06
CA PHE A 168 -2.49 -12.33 5.41
C PHE A 168 -3.87 -12.82 4.97
N ALA A 169 -3.95 -13.34 3.74
CA ALA A 169 -5.14 -14.04 3.25
C ALA A 169 -5.40 -15.30 4.10
N SER A 170 -6.66 -15.70 4.25
CA SER A 170 -7.04 -16.83 5.12
C SER A 170 -6.45 -18.18 4.68
N ASP A 171 -6.14 -18.31 3.39
CA ASP A 171 -5.49 -19.47 2.77
C ASP A 171 -3.96 -19.39 2.75
N SER A 172 -3.37 -18.30 3.29
CA SER A 172 -1.93 -18.15 3.40
C SER A 172 -1.33 -19.19 4.35
N PRO A 173 -0.18 -19.82 4.03
CA PRO A 173 0.52 -20.70 4.95
C PRO A 173 0.98 -19.99 6.22
N HIS A 174 1.00 -18.65 6.21
CA HIS A 174 1.39 -17.80 7.32
C HIS A 174 0.23 -17.42 8.25
N TYR A 175 -1.03 -17.64 7.86
CA TYR A 175 -2.19 -17.13 8.59
C TYR A 175 -2.28 -17.67 10.03
N GLN A 176 -2.10 -18.98 10.21
CA GLN A 176 -2.15 -19.61 11.53
C GLN A 176 -1.01 -19.12 12.43
N ARG A 177 0.20 -18.99 11.87
CA ARG A 177 1.36 -18.49 12.61
C ARG A 177 1.20 -17.01 12.99
N ALA A 178 0.65 -16.19 12.09
CA ALA A 178 0.30 -14.79 12.35
C ALA A 178 -0.67 -14.69 13.53
N THR A 179 -1.72 -15.49 13.52
CA THR A 179 -2.76 -15.51 14.56
C THR A 179 -2.19 -15.84 15.94
N GLN A 180 -1.21 -16.74 16.02
CA GLN A 180 -0.56 -17.10 17.28
C GLN A 180 0.34 -16.00 17.84
N LEU A 181 0.94 -15.19 16.98
CA LEU A 181 1.97 -14.22 17.36
C LEU A 181 1.42 -12.78 17.47
N ALA A 182 0.32 -12.47 16.81
CA ALA A 182 -0.26 -11.14 16.83
C ALA A 182 -0.89 -10.82 18.19
N THR A 183 -0.74 -9.56 18.63
CA THR A 183 -1.44 -9.05 19.82
C THR A 183 -2.91 -8.75 19.52
N THR A 184 -3.21 -8.36 18.28
CA THR A 184 -4.56 -8.07 17.79
C THR A 184 -4.75 -8.66 16.40
N THR A 185 -5.91 -9.27 16.17
CA THR A 185 -6.32 -9.80 14.85
C THR A 185 -7.69 -9.24 14.49
N THR A 186 -7.79 -8.59 13.34
CA THR A 186 -9.03 -8.00 12.82
C THR A 186 -9.32 -8.56 11.43
N PRO A 187 -10.48 -9.23 11.21
CA PRO A 187 -10.86 -9.68 9.88
C PRO A 187 -10.92 -8.53 8.87
N ALA A 188 -10.47 -8.76 7.64
CA ALA A 188 -10.53 -7.78 6.56
C ALA A 188 -10.57 -8.49 5.20
N GLY A 189 -11.56 -8.19 4.35
CA GLY A 189 -11.69 -8.82 3.03
C GLY A 189 -11.65 -10.36 3.09
N ASN A 190 -10.68 -10.95 2.39
CA ASN A 190 -10.43 -12.39 2.29
C ASN A 190 -9.39 -12.92 3.31
N GLY A 191 -9.13 -12.17 4.37
CA GLY A 191 -8.12 -12.54 5.37
C GLY A 191 -8.26 -11.75 6.66
N ALA A 192 -7.14 -11.45 7.29
CA ALA A 192 -7.10 -10.66 8.51
C ALA A 192 -5.85 -9.76 8.55
N ILE A 193 -6.00 -8.65 9.27
CA ILE A 193 -4.94 -7.74 9.66
C ILE A 193 -4.46 -8.13 11.05
N PHE A 194 -3.15 -8.31 11.18
CA PHE A 194 -2.45 -8.74 12.37
C PHE A 194 -1.57 -7.59 12.85
N THR A 195 -1.70 -7.23 14.12
CA THR A 195 -0.84 -6.25 14.78
C THR A 195 0.15 -7.00 15.66
N PHE A 196 1.44 -6.74 15.49
CA PHE A 196 2.49 -7.46 16.22
C PHE A 196 3.17 -6.65 17.33
N GLY A 197 2.99 -5.33 17.35
CA GLY A 197 3.68 -4.45 18.29
C GLY A 197 3.25 -3.00 18.18
N THR A 198 4.22 -2.08 18.21
CA THR A 198 4.01 -0.63 18.04
C THR A 198 4.77 -0.13 16.80
N PRO A 199 4.40 1.03 16.23
CA PRO A 199 5.13 1.66 15.13
C PRO A 199 6.62 1.93 15.39
N ASN A 200 7.01 2.09 16.66
CA ASN A 200 8.33 2.62 17.06
C ASN A 200 9.33 1.54 17.50
N THR A 201 8.90 0.28 17.58
CA THR A 201 9.71 -0.81 18.14
C THR A 201 9.63 -2.03 17.25
N TYR A 202 10.76 -2.72 17.06
CA TYR A 202 10.73 -4.04 16.44
C TYR A 202 9.80 -4.96 17.25
N PRO A 203 8.81 -5.63 16.63
CA PRO A 203 7.96 -6.57 17.33
C PRO A 203 8.75 -7.85 17.64
N THR A 204 9.40 -7.93 18.80
CA THR A 204 10.28 -9.06 19.17
C THR A 204 9.56 -10.41 19.19
N ILE A 205 8.23 -10.42 19.25
CA ILE A 205 7.39 -11.60 19.06
C ILE A 205 7.62 -12.28 17.70
N LEU A 206 8.00 -11.51 16.67
CA LEU A 206 8.32 -12.03 15.34
C LEU A 206 9.63 -12.84 15.32
N ASN A 207 10.50 -12.74 16.33
CA ASN A 207 11.66 -13.63 16.46
C ASN A 207 11.26 -15.10 16.67
N GLN A 208 10.03 -15.34 17.11
CA GLN A 208 9.53 -16.70 17.30
C GLN A 208 9.02 -17.31 16.01
N TRP A 209 8.76 -16.51 14.97
CA TRP A 209 8.08 -16.93 13.75
C TRP A 209 8.64 -18.21 13.16
#